data_AF-A0A0J9E662-F1
#
_entry.id   AF-A0A0J9E662-F1
#
_cell.length_a   1.000
_cell.length_b   1.000
_cell.length_c   1.000
_cell.angle_alpha   90.00
_cell.angle_beta   90.00
_cell.angle_gamma   90.00
#
_symmetry.space_group_name_H-M   'P 1'
#
loop_
_entity.id
_entity.type
_entity.pdbx_description
1 polymer ?
#
loop_
_entity_poly.entity_id
_entity_poly.type
_entity_poly.pdbx_seq_one_letter_code
_entity_poly.pdbx_strand_id
1 'polypeptide(L)'
;MRAILTLIFCAACGAALPVLAGPDRFDLKVAGLRIGVVQMEATESATRYGVQANIRSTGLAAAIRHFSYSGAAAGLVRDGRLVPERYQETADTGRRSSSALMTYRGGVPTVLEYSSPRAAAPDAPDPATQGGTLDPLSAVYALLRDVPATQACTLNVTIFDAGAAAASGWPPRARRTACRSAAAPMSGWRASPPRR
;
A
#
# COMPACT_ATOMS: atom_id res chain seq x y z
N MET A 1 -14.69 -50.81 -52.49
CA MET A 1 -15.25 -49.43 -52.45
C MET A 1 -14.78 -48.79 -51.16
N ARG A 2 -14.16 -47.61 -51.25
CA ARG A 2 -13.26 -47.02 -50.25
C ARG A 2 -14.05 -46.33 -49.11
N ALA A 3 -13.84 -46.78 -47.88
CA ALA A 3 -14.16 -46.03 -46.68
C ALA A 3 -12.96 -45.12 -46.35
N ILE A 4 -13.16 -43.81 -46.29
CA ILE A 4 -12.19 -42.88 -45.72
C ILE A 4 -12.90 -42.10 -44.63
N LEU A 5 -12.49 -42.41 -43.40
CA LEU A 5 -12.98 -41.90 -42.13
C LEU A 5 -12.39 -40.50 -41.90
N THR A 6 -13.23 -39.48 -41.81
CA THR A 6 -12.82 -38.10 -41.52
C THR A 6 -12.47 -37.97 -40.03
N LEU A 7 -11.19 -37.81 -39.70
CA LEU A 7 -10.74 -37.52 -38.33
C LEU A 7 -10.81 -36.01 -38.08
N ILE A 8 -11.78 -35.58 -37.27
CA ILE A 8 -11.85 -34.21 -36.74
C ILE A 8 -10.93 -34.13 -35.52
N PHE A 9 -9.74 -33.57 -35.70
CA PHE A 9 -8.80 -33.30 -34.61
C PHE A 9 -9.16 -31.96 -33.97
N CYS A 10 -9.96 -31.99 -32.90
CA CYS A 10 -10.30 -30.83 -32.10
C CYS A 10 -9.11 -30.51 -31.17
N ALA A 11 -8.17 -29.70 -31.65
CA ALA A 11 -7.09 -29.15 -30.83
C ALA A 11 -7.66 -28.08 -29.89
N ALA A 12 -8.15 -28.51 -28.72
CA ALA A 12 -8.51 -27.62 -27.62
C ALA A 12 -7.24 -27.00 -27.02
N CYS A 13 -6.75 -25.92 -27.66
CA CYS A 13 -5.72 -25.07 -27.08
C CYS A 13 -6.37 -24.27 -25.95
N GLY A 14 -6.20 -24.73 -24.72
CA GLY A 14 -6.59 -24.01 -23.50
C GLY A 14 -5.71 -22.78 -23.33
N ALA A 15 -6.04 -21.69 -24.04
CA ALA A 15 -5.49 -20.38 -23.74
C ALA A 15 -6.02 -19.98 -22.35
N ALA A 16 -5.17 -20.10 -21.33
CA ALA A 16 -5.39 -19.44 -20.06
C ALA A 16 -5.44 -17.95 -20.34
N LEU A 17 -6.65 -17.39 -20.44
CA LEU A 17 -6.81 -15.95 -20.49
C LEU A 17 -6.18 -15.39 -19.21
N PRO A 18 -5.26 -14.41 -19.30
CA PRO A 18 -4.75 -13.76 -18.10
C PRO A 18 -5.95 -13.17 -17.38
N VAL A 19 -6.21 -13.65 -16.15
CA VAL A 19 -7.19 -12.99 -15.30
C VAL A 19 -6.60 -11.61 -15.02
N LEU A 20 -7.26 -10.56 -15.52
CA LEU A 20 -6.86 -9.21 -15.17
C LEU A 20 -7.21 -9.03 -13.69
N ALA A 21 -6.21 -9.12 -12.82
CA ALA A 21 -6.41 -8.86 -11.40
C ALA A 21 -6.86 -7.40 -11.26
N GLY A 22 -8.07 -7.20 -10.74
CA GLY A 22 -8.56 -5.87 -10.38
C GLY A 22 -7.84 -5.33 -9.14
N PRO A 23 -8.07 -4.06 -8.79
CA PRO A 23 -7.52 -3.47 -7.57
C PRO A 23 -7.88 -4.28 -6.33
N ASP A 24 -6.90 -4.45 -5.43
CA ASP A 24 -7.14 -5.01 -4.12
C ASP A 24 -7.98 -4.04 -3.29
N ARG A 25 -8.99 -4.56 -2.59
CA ARG A 25 -9.94 -3.76 -1.82
C ARG A 25 -9.97 -4.18 -0.36
N PHE A 26 -9.69 -3.22 0.53
CA PHE A 26 -9.64 -3.43 1.97
C PHE A 26 -10.64 -2.53 2.70
N ASP A 27 -11.21 -3.06 3.79
CA ASP A 27 -12.01 -2.26 4.72
C ASP A 27 -11.12 -1.59 5.75
N LEU A 28 -11.18 -0.27 5.84
CA LEU A 28 -10.53 0.48 6.90
C LEU A 28 -11.43 0.49 8.14
N LYS A 29 -10.99 -0.16 9.21
CA LYS A 29 -11.73 -0.26 10.48
C LYS A 29 -10.96 0.36 11.63
N VAL A 30 -11.65 1.17 12.45
CA VAL A 30 -11.13 1.75 13.69
C VAL A 30 -12.08 1.38 14.82
N ALA A 31 -11.55 0.81 15.90
CA ALA A 31 -12.34 0.29 17.03
C ALA A 31 -13.50 -0.65 16.60
N GLY A 32 -13.29 -1.42 15.52
CA GLY A 32 -14.29 -2.34 14.96
C GLY A 32 -15.29 -1.71 13.98
N LEU A 33 -15.38 -0.37 13.93
CA LEU A 33 -16.25 0.34 13.00
C LEU A 33 -15.57 0.55 11.65
N ARG A 34 -16.26 0.21 10.55
CA ARG A 34 -15.80 0.52 9.20
C ARG A 34 -15.93 2.02 8.95
N ILE A 35 -14.79 2.67 8.77
CA ILE A 35 -14.72 4.12 8.51
C ILE A 35 -14.47 4.44 7.04
N GLY A 36 -13.98 3.47 6.26
CA GLY A 36 -13.70 3.68 4.85
C GLY A 36 -13.31 2.41 4.10
N VAL A 37 -12.89 2.63 2.86
CA VAL A 37 -12.40 1.61 1.94
C VAL A 37 -11.07 2.07 1.37
N VAL A 38 -10.11 1.16 1.30
CA VAL A 38 -8.85 1.31 0.58
C VAL A 38 -8.95 0.51 -0.71
N GLN A 39 -8.62 1.13 -1.83
CA GLN A 39 -8.36 0.48 -3.11
C GLN A 39 -6.87 0.61 -3.40
N MET A 40 -6.20 -0.49 -3.67
CA MET A 40 -4.76 -0.52 -3.90
C MET A 40 -4.46 -1.27 -5.19
N GLU A 41 -3.58 -0.72 -6.01
CA GLU A 41 -3.07 -1.35 -7.21
C GLU A 41 -1.56 -1.37 -7.11
N ALA A 42 -0.97 -2.55 -7.25
CA ALA A 42 0.47 -2.71 -7.17
C ALA A 42 1.00 -3.53 -8.34
N THR A 43 2.23 -3.18 -8.73
CA THR A 43 3.05 -3.90 -9.68
C THR A 43 4.38 -4.16 -9.01
N GLU A 44 4.83 -5.41 -8.98
CA GLU A 44 6.12 -5.79 -8.43
C GLU A 44 6.82 -6.75 -9.41
N SER A 45 8.10 -6.50 -9.64
CA SER A 45 9.02 -7.38 -10.35
C SER A 45 10.18 -7.72 -9.42
N ALA A 46 11.13 -8.54 -9.90
CA ALA A 46 12.30 -8.91 -9.11
C ALA A 46 13.15 -7.71 -8.64
N THR A 47 13.07 -6.56 -9.32
CA THR A 47 13.95 -5.40 -9.04
C THR A 47 13.21 -4.09 -8.81
N ARG A 48 11.91 -4.02 -9.06
CA ARG A 48 11.14 -2.78 -9.00
C ARG A 48 9.73 -3.01 -8.47
N TYR A 49 9.18 -1.97 -7.86
CA TYR A 49 7.78 -1.95 -7.48
C TYR A 49 7.16 -0.59 -7.81
N GLY A 50 5.84 -0.58 -7.96
CA GLY A 50 5.01 0.60 -8.02
C GLY A 50 3.67 0.29 -7.39
N VAL A 51 3.18 1.18 -6.54
CA VAL A 51 1.91 1.04 -5.84
C VAL A 51 1.15 2.36 -5.89
N GLN A 52 -0.16 2.25 -6.09
CA GLN A 52 -1.11 3.34 -6.00
C GLN A 52 -2.21 2.96 -5.02
N ALA A 53 -2.65 3.90 -4.20
CA ALA A 53 -3.75 3.69 -3.28
C ALA A 53 -4.72 4.85 -3.25
N ASN A 54 -6.00 4.52 -3.11
CA ASN A 54 -7.09 5.47 -2.93
C ASN A 54 -7.90 5.06 -1.69
N ILE A 55 -8.03 5.96 -0.73
CA ILE A 55 -8.84 5.77 0.47
C ILE A 55 -10.00 6.74 0.43
N ARG A 56 -11.20 6.24 0.73
CA ARG A 56 -12.40 7.07 0.85
C ARG A 56 -13.21 6.66 2.06
N SER A 57 -13.71 7.65 2.79
CA SER A 57 -14.73 7.43 3.83
C SER A 57 -15.98 6.81 3.22
N THR A 58 -16.64 5.89 3.92
CA THR A 58 -17.88 5.24 3.44
C THR A 58 -18.92 5.10 4.54
N GLY A 59 -20.19 4.92 4.17
CA GLY A 59 -21.28 4.64 5.11
C GLY A 59 -21.52 5.76 6.11
N LEU A 60 -21.81 5.41 7.37
CA LEU A 60 -22.08 6.38 8.44
C LEU A 60 -20.91 7.34 8.67
N ALA A 61 -19.67 6.87 8.53
CA ALA A 61 -18.49 7.74 8.66
C ALA A 61 -18.51 8.87 7.61
N ALA A 62 -18.82 8.54 6.35
CA ALA A 62 -18.95 9.53 5.28
C ALA A 62 -20.11 10.53 5.51
N ALA A 63 -21.20 10.10 6.15
CA ALA A 63 -22.32 10.97 6.49
C ALA A 63 -21.97 11.99 7.59
N ILE A 64 -21.02 11.66 8.47
CA ILE A 64 -20.58 12.56 9.55
C ILE A 64 -19.45 13.48 9.06
N ARG A 65 -18.41 12.92 8.42
CA ARG A 65 -17.26 13.65 7.88
C ARG A 65 -16.68 12.96 6.65
N HIS A 66 -16.45 13.75 5.60
CA HIS A 66 -15.73 13.30 4.43
C HIS A 66 -14.23 13.18 4.74
N PHE A 67 -13.63 12.07 4.31
CA PHE A 67 -12.18 11.92 4.23
C PHE A 67 -11.80 11.19 2.94
N SER A 68 -10.81 11.72 2.23
CA SER A 68 -10.22 11.07 1.07
C SER A 68 -8.70 11.18 1.12
N TYR A 69 -8.05 10.19 0.52
CA TYR A 69 -6.61 10.16 0.33
C TYR A 69 -6.32 9.47 -1.00
N SER A 70 -5.36 9.99 -1.75
CA SER A 70 -4.76 9.30 -2.90
C SER A 70 -3.25 9.38 -2.79
N GLY A 71 -2.56 8.30 -3.16
CA GLY A 71 -1.12 8.29 -3.14
C GLY A 71 -0.52 7.32 -4.15
N ALA A 72 0.72 7.58 -4.51
CA ALA A 72 1.51 6.71 -5.36
C ALA A 72 2.95 6.64 -4.83
N ALA A 73 3.52 5.44 -4.83
CA ALA A 73 4.91 5.20 -4.45
C ALA A 73 5.55 4.24 -5.43
N ALA A 74 6.85 4.40 -5.67
CA ALA A 74 7.60 3.48 -6.50
C ALA A 74 9.07 3.51 -6.15
N GLY A 75 9.75 2.40 -6.45
CA GLY A 75 11.17 2.28 -6.26
C GLY A 75 11.71 0.91 -6.65
N LEU A 76 12.76 0.50 -5.93
CA LEU A 76 13.47 -0.74 -6.17
C LEU A 76 13.06 -1.82 -5.17
N VAL A 77 13.24 -3.07 -5.59
CA VAL A 77 13.26 -4.23 -4.71
C VAL A 77 14.72 -4.69 -4.60
N ARG A 78 15.27 -4.75 -3.39
CA ARG A 78 16.63 -5.21 -3.11
C ARG A 78 16.59 -6.21 -1.97
N ASP A 79 17.05 -7.43 -2.21
CA ASP A 79 17.04 -8.52 -1.22
C ASP A 79 15.66 -8.74 -0.58
N GLY A 80 14.60 -8.63 -1.40
CA GLY A 80 13.22 -8.73 -0.97
C GLY A 80 12.72 -7.52 -0.14
N ARG A 81 13.50 -6.43 -0.02
CA ARG A 81 13.10 -5.20 0.67
C ARG A 81 12.78 -4.09 -0.32
N LEU A 82 11.81 -3.25 0.03
CA LEU A 82 11.47 -2.07 -0.74
C LEU A 82 12.48 -0.96 -0.46
N VAL A 83 12.94 -0.29 -1.51
CA VAL A 83 13.77 0.92 -1.44
C VAL A 83 13.07 1.99 -2.27
N PRO A 84 12.35 2.92 -1.64
CA PRO A 84 11.61 3.96 -2.36
C PRO A 84 12.54 4.82 -3.21
N GLU A 85 12.02 5.33 -4.32
CA GLU A 85 12.65 6.35 -5.17
C GLU A 85 11.78 7.60 -5.26
N ARG A 86 10.45 7.43 -5.25
CA ARG A 86 9.47 8.51 -5.31
C ARG A 86 8.21 8.18 -4.53
N TYR A 87 7.61 9.22 -3.97
CA TYR A 87 6.35 9.17 -3.26
C TYR A 87 5.56 10.45 -3.47
N GLN A 88 4.25 10.33 -3.63
CA GLN A 88 3.34 11.45 -3.63
C GLN A 88 2.03 11.09 -2.93
N GLU A 89 1.42 12.08 -2.31
CA GLU A 89 0.11 11.95 -1.70
C GLU A 89 -0.72 13.23 -1.84
N THR A 90 -2.03 13.06 -1.80
CA THR A 90 -3.00 14.11 -1.49
C THR A 90 -3.98 13.57 -0.46
N ALA A 91 -4.36 14.41 0.50
CA ALA A 91 -5.32 14.07 1.54
C ALA A 91 -6.31 15.21 1.73
N ASP A 92 -7.59 14.88 1.88
CA ASP A 92 -8.65 15.83 2.20
C ASP A 92 -9.51 15.28 3.34
N THR A 93 -9.64 16.05 4.40
CA THR A 93 -10.43 15.71 5.61
C THR A 93 -11.76 16.46 5.70
N GLY A 94 -12.13 17.18 4.64
CA GLY A 94 -13.24 18.13 4.57
C GLY A 94 -12.98 19.44 5.32
N ARG A 95 -11.99 19.49 6.22
CA ARG A 95 -11.53 20.71 6.91
C ARG A 95 -10.19 21.23 6.43
N ARG A 96 -9.35 20.31 5.95
CA ARG A 96 -7.97 20.56 5.54
C ARG A 96 -7.66 19.67 4.36
N SER A 97 -6.95 20.26 3.39
CA SER A 97 -6.30 19.54 2.31
C SER A 97 -4.79 19.64 2.51
N SER A 98 -4.07 18.56 2.18
CA SER A 98 -2.62 18.51 2.16
C SER A 98 -2.13 17.68 0.98
N SER A 99 -0.92 17.99 0.51
CA SER A 99 -0.19 17.20 -0.46
C SER A 99 1.25 17.03 -0.01
N ALA A 100 1.87 15.92 -0.37
CA ALA A 100 3.30 15.74 -0.21
C ALA A 100 3.90 15.16 -1.49
N LEU A 101 5.11 15.62 -1.83
CA LEU A 101 5.95 15.05 -2.87
C LEU A 101 7.33 14.79 -2.26
N MET A 102 7.77 13.54 -2.29
CA MET A 102 9.07 13.14 -1.80
C MET A 102 9.83 12.35 -2.86
N THR A 103 11.14 12.53 -2.87
CA THR A 103 12.07 11.67 -3.61
C THR A 103 13.03 11.02 -2.64
N TYR A 104 13.62 9.91 -3.07
CA TYR A 104 14.60 9.18 -2.30
C TYR A 104 15.84 8.99 -3.15
N ARG A 105 17.00 9.36 -2.61
CA ARG A 105 18.31 9.10 -3.24
C ARG A 105 19.10 8.15 -2.36
N GLY A 106 19.34 6.94 -2.85
CA GLY A 106 20.03 5.91 -2.07
C GLY A 106 19.30 5.54 -0.77
N GLY A 107 17.97 5.68 -0.73
CA GLY A 107 17.16 5.44 0.46
C GLY A 107 17.09 6.63 1.44
N VAL A 108 17.66 7.78 1.11
CA VAL A 108 17.54 9.01 1.91
C VAL A 108 16.42 9.89 1.34
N PRO A 109 15.38 10.25 2.13
CA PRO A 109 14.28 11.06 1.65
C PRO A 109 14.66 12.54 1.46
N THR A 110 13.98 13.19 0.53
CA THR A 110 13.98 14.63 0.33
C THR A 110 12.54 15.05 0.07
N VAL A 111 12.04 15.98 0.89
CA VAL A 111 10.71 16.58 0.70
C VAL A 111 10.84 17.67 -0.36
N LEU A 112 10.21 17.45 -1.52
CA LEU A 112 10.19 18.42 -2.61
C LEU A 112 9.06 19.43 -2.44
N GLU A 113 7.90 18.93 -2.02
CA GLU A 113 6.72 19.73 -1.76
C GLU A 113 5.98 19.16 -0.56
N TYR A 114 5.51 20.05 0.30
CA TYR A 114 4.55 19.70 1.33
C TYR A 114 3.58 20.86 1.51
N SER A 115 2.35 20.70 1.05
CA SER A 115 1.30 21.66 1.31
C SER A 115 0.58 21.25 2.59
N SER A 116 0.75 22.04 3.65
CA SER A 116 -0.01 21.89 4.88
C SER A 116 -0.29 23.25 5.49
N PRO A 117 -1.46 23.46 6.10
CA PRO A 117 -1.72 24.67 6.88
C PRO A 117 -0.79 24.82 8.10
N ARG A 118 -0.03 23.78 8.46
CA ARG A 118 0.81 23.75 9.66
C ARG A 118 2.29 23.84 9.27
N ALA A 119 2.99 24.82 9.84
CA ALA A 119 4.44 24.90 9.75
C ALA A 119 5.09 23.67 10.38
N ALA A 120 6.28 23.31 9.88
CA ALA A 120 7.06 22.24 10.47
C ALA A 120 7.36 22.51 11.94
N ALA A 121 7.28 21.47 12.77
CA ALA A 121 7.65 21.56 14.17
C ALA A 121 9.15 21.90 14.30
N PRO A 122 9.56 22.66 15.32
CA PRO A 122 10.97 23.00 15.52
C PRO A 122 11.88 21.78 15.70
N ASP A 123 11.33 20.68 16.20
CA ASP A 123 11.98 19.39 16.44
C ASP A 123 11.67 18.35 15.35
N ALA A 124 11.16 18.79 14.20
CA ALA A 124 10.98 17.92 13.04
C ALA A 124 12.32 17.25 12.66
N PRO A 125 12.37 15.93 12.47
CA PRO A 125 13.59 15.25 12.06
C PRO A 125 14.03 15.75 10.67
N ASP A 126 15.32 16.05 10.52
CA ASP A 126 15.92 16.43 9.23
C ASP A 126 15.81 15.25 8.24
N PRO A 127 15.10 15.39 7.10
CA PRO A 127 14.95 14.33 6.10
C PRO A 127 16.29 13.73 5.66
N ALA A 128 17.36 14.53 5.59
CA ALA A 128 18.68 14.06 5.16
C ALA A 128 19.29 13.01 6.11
N THR A 129 18.79 12.94 7.35
CA THR A 129 19.22 11.98 8.37
C THR A 129 18.37 10.70 8.40
N GLN A 130 17.30 10.63 7.60
CA GLN A 130 16.29 9.57 7.65
C GLN A 130 16.57 8.48 6.61
N GLY A 131 17.84 8.10 6.41
CA GLY A 131 18.22 7.05 5.47
C GLY A 131 17.62 5.68 5.83
N GLY A 132 17.15 4.95 4.82
CA GLY A 132 16.63 3.58 4.97
C GLY A 132 15.18 3.50 5.44
N THR A 133 14.49 4.63 5.56
CA THR A 133 13.05 4.65 5.86
C THR A 133 12.21 4.36 4.62
N LEU A 134 10.99 3.90 4.85
CA LEU A 134 9.95 3.84 3.83
C LEU A 134 9.04 5.06 3.91
N ASP A 135 8.47 5.48 2.78
CA ASP A 135 7.30 6.35 2.80
C ASP A 135 6.06 5.58 3.31
N PRO A 136 4.99 6.28 3.75
CA PRO A 136 3.81 5.64 4.32
C PRO A 136 3.17 4.59 3.42
N LEU A 137 3.08 4.85 2.11
CA LEU A 137 2.45 3.91 1.19
C LEU A 137 3.33 2.70 0.90
N SER A 138 4.64 2.89 0.74
CA SER A 138 5.59 1.77 0.63
C SER A 138 5.59 0.90 1.88
N ALA A 139 5.43 1.49 3.08
CA ALA A 139 5.33 0.73 4.31
C ALA A 139 4.04 -0.10 4.39
N VAL A 140 2.90 0.49 4.01
CA VAL A 140 1.63 -0.25 3.89
C VAL A 140 1.74 -1.36 2.85
N TYR A 141 2.35 -1.09 1.71
CA TYR A 141 2.56 -2.11 0.68
C TYR A 141 3.46 -3.25 1.18
N ALA A 142 4.54 -2.94 1.90
CA ALA A 142 5.40 -3.95 2.51
C ALA A 142 4.66 -4.88 3.48
N LEU A 143 3.62 -4.37 4.15
CA LEU A 143 2.77 -5.14 5.08
C LEU A 143 1.73 -6.02 4.37
N LEU A 144 1.22 -5.57 3.22
CA LEU A 144 0.09 -6.20 2.54
C LEU A 144 0.49 -7.11 1.38
N ARG A 145 1.67 -6.91 0.79
CA ARG A 145 2.14 -7.73 -0.33
C ARG A 145 2.43 -9.16 0.10
N ASP A 146 2.31 -10.07 -0.85
CA ASP A 146 2.69 -11.47 -0.67
C ASP A 146 4.21 -11.62 -0.48
N VAL A 147 4.62 -12.12 0.68
CA VAL A 147 6.01 -12.52 0.97
C VAL A 147 6.00 -13.86 1.71
N PRO A 148 7.11 -14.62 1.68
CA PRO A 148 7.25 -15.81 2.51
C PRO A 148 6.94 -15.51 3.98
N ALA A 149 6.23 -16.41 4.66
CA ALA A 149 5.80 -16.19 6.05
C ALA A 149 6.97 -15.88 7.00
N THR A 150 8.14 -16.48 6.76
CA THR A 150 9.37 -16.22 7.51
C THR A 150 9.83 -14.76 7.38
N GLN A 151 9.64 -14.14 6.22
CA GLN A 151 9.95 -12.72 6.00
C GLN A 151 8.87 -11.83 6.61
N ALA A 152 7.58 -12.17 6.44
CA ALA A 152 6.45 -11.42 7.00
C ALA A 152 6.58 -11.22 8.52
N CYS A 153 6.96 -12.28 9.26
CA CYS A 153 7.09 -12.23 10.72
C CYS A 153 8.29 -11.42 11.22
N THR A 154 9.23 -11.08 10.33
CA THR A 154 10.45 -10.33 10.66
C THR A 154 10.41 -8.90 10.14
N LEU A 155 9.31 -8.49 9.53
CA LEU A 155 9.16 -7.15 8.97
C LEU A 155 9.29 -6.11 10.08
N ASN A 156 10.31 -5.27 9.95
CA ASN A 156 10.57 -4.13 10.82
C ASN A 156 10.95 -2.96 9.93
N VAL A 157 10.07 -1.97 9.82
CA VAL A 157 10.24 -0.82 8.94
C VAL A 157 10.13 0.45 9.74
N THR A 158 10.99 1.42 9.42
CA THR A 158 10.88 2.79 9.91
C THR A 158 10.23 3.62 8.82
N ILE A 159 9.25 4.42 9.19
CA ILE A 159 8.46 5.23 8.25
C ILE A 159 8.89 6.68 8.39
N PHE A 160 9.17 7.33 7.27
CA PHE A 160 9.32 8.78 7.20
C PHE A 160 8.07 9.37 6.54
N ASP A 161 7.33 10.16 7.32
CA ASP A 161 6.12 10.86 6.90
C ASP A 161 6.37 12.36 7.01
N ALA A 162 6.40 13.05 5.87
CA ALA A 162 6.64 14.51 5.81
C ALA A 162 5.61 15.29 6.65
N GLY A 163 4.36 14.81 6.73
CA GLY A 163 3.32 15.46 7.52
C GLY A 163 3.43 15.22 9.01
N ALA A 164 3.76 13.99 9.41
CA ALA A 164 4.06 13.70 10.82
C ALA A 164 5.33 14.44 11.28
N ALA A 165 6.37 14.50 10.44
CA ALA A 165 7.58 15.28 10.71
C ALA A 165 7.26 16.77 10.86
N ALA A 166 6.40 17.33 10.00
CA ALA A 166 5.94 18.70 10.15
C ALA A 166 5.08 18.93 11.41
N ALA A 167 4.46 17.89 11.97
CA ALA A 167 3.55 18.01 13.11
C ALA A 167 4.15 17.59 14.46
N SER A 168 5.40 17.10 14.51
CA SER A 168 5.84 16.26 15.63
C SER A 168 6.06 16.99 16.95
N GLY A 169 5.56 16.30 18.00
CA GLY A 169 6.03 16.24 19.38
C GLY A 169 5.81 14.81 19.90
N TRP A 170 5.99 13.81 19.02
CA TRP A 170 5.65 12.39 19.27
C TRP A 170 6.91 11.53 19.30
N PRO A 171 7.17 10.79 20.40
CA PRO A 171 8.29 9.85 20.43
C PRO A 171 7.95 8.56 19.64
N PRO A 172 8.92 7.97 18.92
CA PRO A 172 8.72 6.68 18.26
C PRO A 172 8.41 5.60 19.31
N ARG A 173 7.24 4.96 19.21
CA ARG A 173 6.88 3.80 20.04
C ARG A 173 7.04 2.52 19.23
N ALA A 174 8.19 1.86 19.35
CA ALA A 174 8.34 0.49 18.88
C ALA A 174 7.62 -0.47 19.85
N ARG A 175 6.44 -0.98 19.48
CA ARG A 175 5.82 -2.13 20.17
C ARG A 175 6.13 -3.39 19.36
N ARG A 176 6.79 -4.38 19.98
CA ARG A 176 6.94 -5.72 19.40
C ARG A 176 5.62 -6.47 19.58
N THR A 177 4.86 -6.61 18.51
CA THR A 177 3.73 -7.54 18.48
C THR A 177 4.26 -8.89 18.00
N ALA A 178 4.02 -9.96 18.75
CA ALA A 178 4.34 -11.30 18.29
C ALA A 178 3.55 -11.59 17.01
N CYS A 179 4.24 -11.87 15.91
CA CYS A 179 3.60 -12.20 14.65
C CYS A 179 3.09 -13.65 14.73
N ARG A 180 1.77 -13.85 14.84
CA ARG A 180 1.16 -15.13 14.46
C ARG A 180 0.96 -15.08 12.95
N SER A 181 1.86 -15.69 12.18
CA SER A 181 1.59 -15.96 10.77
C SER A 181 0.42 -16.94 10.68
N ALA A 182 -0.79 -16.43 10.42
CA ALA A 182 -1.77 -17.23 9.71
C ALA A 182 -1.32 -17.22 8.25
N ALA A 183 -0.58 -18.24 7.84
CA ALA A 183 -0.31 -18.47 6.42
C ALA A 183 -1.66 -18.77 5.74
N ALA A 184 -2.33 -17.75 5.23
CA ALA A 184 -3.45 -17.91 4.34
C ALA A 184 -2.99 -17.37 2.98
N PRO A 185 -2.82 -18.22 1.95
CA PRO A 185 -2.59 -17.71 0.60
C PRO A 185 -3.73 -16.76 0.21
N MET A 186 -3.41 -15.64 -0.43
CA MET A 186 -4.39 -14.64 -0.88
C MET A 186 -5.49 -15.23 -1.79
N SER A 187 -5.29 -16.43 -2.34
CA SER A 187 -6.30 -17.16 -3.14
C SER A 187 -7.52 -17.67 -2.35
N GLY A 188 -7.57 -17.49 -1.01
CA GLY A 188 -8.57 -18.11 -0.14
C GLY A 188 -9.58 -17.16 0.54
N TRP A 189 -9.46 -15.83 0.43
CA TRP A 189 -10.38 -14.92 1.11
C TRP A 189 -11.74 -14.85 0.40
N ARG A 190 -12.66 -15.72 0.82
CA ARG A 190 -14.08 -15.61 0.47
C ARG A 190 -14.66 -14.42 1.23
N ALA A 191 -15.09 -13.39 0.52
CA ALA A 191 -15.78 -12.24 1.10
C ALA A 191 -16.90 -12.72 2.03
N SER A 192 -16.86 -12.33 3.31
CA SER A 192 -17.96 -12.62 4.22
C SER A 192 -19.19 -11.84 3.75
N PRO A 193 -20.33 -12.50 3.50
CA PRO A 193 -21.54 -11.80 3.09
C PRO A 193 -22.00 -10.84 4.21
N PRO A 194 -22.64 -9.72 3.86
CA PRO A 194 -23.19 -8.79 4.85
C PRO A 194 -24.23 -9.54 5.69
N ARG A 195 -24.08 -9.45 7.01
CA ARG A 195 -25.16 -9.86 7.93
C ARG A 195 -26.31 -8.88 7.71
N ARG A 196 -27.47 -9.42 7.32
CA ARG A 196 -28.75 -8.70 7.24
C ARG A 196 -29.20 -8.29 8.63
#